data_AF-Q1YVT9-F1
#
_entry.id   AF-Q1YVT9-F1
#
_cell.length_a   1.000
_cell.length_b   1.000
_cell.length_c   1.000
_cell.angle_alpha   90.00
_cell.angle_beta   90.00
_cell.angle_gamma   90.00
#
_symmetry.space_group_name_H-M   'P 1'
#
loop_
_entity.id
_entity.type
_entity.pdbx_description
1 polymer ?
#
loop_
_entity_poly.entity_id
_entity_poly.type
_entity_poly.pdbx_seq_one_letter_code
_entity_poly.pdbx_strand_id
1 'polypeptide(L)' 'MQVESKFNVGDIVKIKSGGPDMTVQTIPSKVTSNYRCQWFAGKKLEFGLFPEGSLELVAQEVK' A
#
# COMPACT_ATOMS: atom_id res chain seq x y z
N MET A 1 18.80 7.86 10.69
CA MET A 1 18.13 7.98 9.38
C MET A 1 16.86 7.15 9.44
N GLN A 2 15.74 7.80 9.76
CA GLN A 2 14.41 7.23 9.55
C GLN A 2 14.14 7.32 8.05
N VAL A 3 13.68 6.23 7.44
CA VAL A 3 13.21 6.26 6.06
C VAL A 3 11.84 6.92 6.15
N GLU A 4 11.73 8.19 5.73
CA GLU A 4 10.44 8.86 5.62
C GLU A 4 9.60 8.04 4.63
N SER A 5 8.61 7.32 5.14
CA SER A 5 7.71 6.52 4.34
C SER A 5 6.56 7.40 3.88
N LYS A 6 6.30 7.43 2.57
CA LYS A 6 5.20 8.20 2.00
C LYS A 6 3.81 7.71 2.44
N PHE A 7 3.69 6.42 2.74
CA PHE A 7 2.46 5.80 3.20
C PHE A 7 2.68 5.12 4.56
N ASN A 8 1.64 5.05 5.37
CA ASN A 8 1.64 4.42 6.67
C ASN A 8 0.87 3.10 6.66
N VAL A 9 1.17 2.21 7.63
CA VAL A 9 0.37 1.00 7.83
C VAL A 9 -1.08 1.39 8.14
N GLY A 10 -2.02 0.80 7.41
CA GLY A 10 -3.46 1.11 7.49
C GLY A 10 -3.95 2.05 6.38
N ASP A 11 -3.05 2.74 5.68
CA ASP A 11 -3.46 3.59 4.55
C ASP A 11 -4.07 2.74 3.43
N ILE A 12 -5.14 3.25 2.83
CA ILE A 12 -5.72 2.67 1.61
C ILE A 12 -4.98 3.26 0.42
N VAL A 13 -4.35 2.40 -0.36
CA VAL A 13 -3.55 2.73 -1.53
C VAL A 13 -3.99 1.92 -2.73
N LYS A 14 -3.66 2.42 -3.91
CA LYS A 14 -3.94 1.76 -5.19
C LYS A 14 -2.75 1.88 -6.13
N ILE A 15 -2.66 0.97 -7.11
CA ILE A 15 -1.64 1.07 -8.16
C ILE A 15 -2.07 2.13 -9.16
N LYS A 16 -1.17 3.05 -9.52
CA LYS A 16 -1.41 4.11 -10.52
C LYS A 16 -1.87 3.62 -11.89
N SER A 17 -1.53 2.37 -12.25
CA SER A 17 -1.97 1.75 -13.51
C SER A 17 -3.43 1.26 -13.48
N GLY A 18 -4.09 1.33 -12.32
CA GLY A 18 -5.38 0.70 -12.07
C GLY A 18 -5.22 -0.66 -11.38
N GLY A 19 -6.00 -0.85 -10.31
CA GLY A 19 -6.01 -2.04 -9.45
C GLY A 19 -7.13 -1.95 -8.40
N PRO A 20 -7.31 -2.98 -7.56
CA PRO A 20 -8.21 -2.88 -6.41
C PRO A 20 -7.65 -1.91 -5.37
N ASP A 21 -8.52 -1.45 -4.48
CA ASP A 21 -8.09 -0.73 -3.29
C ASP A 21 -7.40 -1.72 -2.35
N MET A 22 -6.19 -1.37 -1.91
CA MET A 22 -5.35 -2.20 -1.06
C MET A 22 -5.01 -1.44 0.21
N THR A 23 -4.73 -2.16 1.28
CA THR A 23 -4.29 -1.58 2.55
C THR A 23 -2.80 -1.83 2.73
N VAL A 24 -2.05 -0.80 3.11
CA VAL A 24 -0.64 -0.96 3.50
C VAL A 24 -0.58 -1.80 4.76
N GLN A 25 0.05 -2.96 4.66
CA GLN A 25 0.27 -3.87 5.77
C GLN A 25 1.63 -3.64 6.43
N THR A 26 2.65 -3.25 5.64
CA THR A 26 4.01 -3.04 6.14
C THR A 26 4.72 -1.99 5.30
N ILE A 27 5.42 -1.08 5.98
CA ILE A 27 6.25 -0.03 5.36
C ILE A 27 7.66 -0.53 5.01
N PRO A 28 8.32 0.07 4.01
CA PRO A 28 9.72 -0.18 3.68
C PRO A 28 10.64 -0.03 4.90
N SER A 29 11.67 -0.87 4.97
CA SER A 29 12.69 -0.81 6.01
C SER A 29 14.05 -0.50 5.39
N LYS A 30 15.12 -0.39 6.20
CA LYS A 30 16.49 -0.22 5.67
C LYS A 30 16.93 -1.35 4.72
N VAL A 31 16.25 -2.49 4.75
CA VAL A 31 16.56 -3.69 3.96
C VAL A 31 15.59 -3.86 2.77
N THR A 32 14.40 -3.26 2.83
CA THR A 32 13.32 -3.47 1.86
C THR A 32 12.79 -2.13 1.37
N SER A 33 12.81 -1.88 0.06
CA SER A 33 12.29 -0.64 -0.54
C SER A 33 10.81 -0.69 -0.94
N ASN A 34 10.17 -1.86 -0.83
CA ASN A 34 8.79 -2.08 -1.27
C ASN A 34 7.82 -2.05 -0.09
N TYR A 35 6.65 -1.48 -0.34
CA TYR A 35 5.49 -1.56 0.55
C TYR A 35 4.83 -2.91 0.39
N ARG A 36 4.48 -3.55 1.50
CA ARG A 36 3.61 -4.71 1.50
C ARG A 36 2.18 -4.25 1.63
N CYS A 37 1.37 -4.54 0.63
CA CYS A 37 -0.05 -4.23 0.60
C CYS A 37 -0.86 -5.53 0.66
N GLN A 38 -2.05 -5.47 1.24
CA GLN A 38 -3.00 -6.57 1.29
C GLN A 38 -4.38 -6.08 0.84
N TRP A 39 -5.14 -6.94 0.16
CA TRP A 39 -6.51 -6.64 -0.25
C TRP A 39 -7.36 -7.89 -0.26
N PHE A 40 -8.67 -7.71 -0.34
CA PHE A 40 -9.61 -8.82 -0.50
C PHE A 40 -10.02 -8.97 -1.96
N ALA A 41 -9.71 -10.14 -2.54
CA ALA A 41 -10.24 -10.57 -3.83
C ALA A 41 -11.42 -11.54 -3.58
N GLY A 42 -12.60 -10.96 -3.39
CA GLY A 42 -13.77 -11.73 -2.94
C GLY A 42 -13.61 -12.21 -1.50
N LYS A 43 -13.52 -13.53 -1.29
CA LYS A 43 -13.34 -14.14 0.05
C LYS A 43 -11.88 -14.48 0.38
N LYS A 44 -10.94 -14.19 -0.53
CA LYS A 44 -9.52 -14.48 -0.34
C LYS A 44 -8.77 -13.21 0.05
N LEU A 45 -7.92 -13.34 1.07
CA LEU A 45 -6.92 -12.32 1.41
C LEU A 45 -5.73 -12.50 0.47
N GLU A 46 -5.47 -11.50 -0.35
CA GLU A 46 -4.32 -11.42 -1.26
C GLU A 46 -3.32 -10.38 -0.74
N PHE A 47 -2.07 -10.52 -1.14
CA PHE A 47 -1.01 -9.57 -0.79
C PHE A 47 -0.04 -9.37 -1.95
N GLY A 48 0.62 -8.22 -1.96
CA GLY A 48 1.55 -7.82 -3.02
C GLY A 48 2.62 -6.87 -2.48
N LEU A 49 3.77 -6.89 -3.13
CA LEU A 49 4.88 -5.99 -2.86
C LEU A 49 4.96 -4.96 -3.97
N PHE A 50 4.85 -3.69 -3.61
CA PHE A 50 4.82 -2.59 -4.59
C PHE A 50 5.85 -1.53 -4.23
N PRO A 51 6.60 -1.00 -5.21
CA PRO A 51 7.48 0.13 -4.98
C PRO A 51 6.66 1.40 -4.70
N GLU A 52 7.19 2.30 -3.88
CA GLU A 52 6.52 3.55 -3.49
C GLU A 52 5.95 4.33 -4.68
N GLY A 53 6.74 4.47 -5.75
CA GLY A 53 6.38 5.25 -6.93
C GLY A 53 5.21 4.68 -7.73
N SER A 54 4.85 3.41 -7.51
CA SER A 54 3.72 2.76 -8.18
C SER A 54 2.39 2.94 -7.44
N LEU A 55 2.44 3.35 -6.17
CA LEU A 55 1.27 3.51 -5.32
C LEU A 55 0.77 4.97 -5.30
N GLU A 56 -0.53 5.11 -5.12
CA GLU A 56 -1.22 6.37 -4.84
C GLU A 56 -2.14 6.19 -3.63
N LEU A 57 -2.25 7.24 -2.80
CA LEU A 57 -3.14 7.23 -1.64
C LEU A 57 -4.58 7.40 -2.13
N VAL A 58 -5.45 6.47 -1.74
CA VAL A 58 -6.89 6.62 -1.96
C VAL A 58 -7.41 7.45 -0.79
N ALA A 59 -7.58 8.75 -1.02
CA ALA A 59 -8.19 9.63 -0.01
C ALA A 59 -9.55 9.05 0.38
N GLN A 60 -9.71 8.63 1.63
CA GLN A 60 -11.03 8.33 2.16
C GLN A 60 -11.77 9.66 2.23
N GLU A 61 -12.62 9.93 1.25
CA GLU A 61 -13.70 10.89 1.46
C GLU A 61 -14.53 10.37 2.64
N VAL A 62 -14.33 11.00 3.79
CA VAL A 62 -15.20 10.85 4.96
C VAL A 62 -16.57 11.37 4.51
N LYS A 63 -17.44 10.44 4.10
CA LYS A 63 -18.87 10.71 3.95
C LYS A 63 -19.56 10.73 5.30
#